data_AF-A0A813X4Z7-F1
#
_entry.id   AF-A0A813X4Z7-F1
#
_cell.length_a   1.000
_cell.length_b   1.000
_cell.length_c   1.000
_cell.angle_alpha   90.00
_cell.angle_beta   90.00
_cell.angle_gamma   90.00
#
_symmetry.space_group_name_H-M   'P 1'
#
loop_
_entity.id
_entity.type
_entity.pdbx_description
1 polymer ?
#
loop_
_entity_poly.entity_id
_entity_poly.type
_entity_poly.pdbx_seq_one_letter_code
_entity_poly.pdbx_strand_id
1 'polypeptide(L)'
;MSSSDGFLTSLQSIQTNLFRIGGPILMVLGVINCVISLIVFTQKNLRKSPCSIYLIAVNIANFLYITLSLLLLILTTGYGIDPTKSNLFMCRFNYYTTYLFGILSPFYLILASFDRVLATSSNARTRQRSTPRLAYICIGCGTLFWILFHCHALILVDIQEIAPGYFTCSFRAGPYVVFAGYYSLLIKAIIVPLLMIIFAIWTAKNIRKVRQRRIAPVPTNTGNTAGNSERSFSSKDRQFVLMVVVDICIYVVCNTMLYVVVIYYQIVQNTGLTPIGIFLKLVGSFLSDISYCIICYAYLFISKTFRKEVKRLFFCQ
;
A
#
# COMPACT_ATOMS: atom_id res chain seq x y z
N MET A 1 9.79 -42.90 11.03
CA MET A 1 9.94 -41.60 10.34
C MET A 1 8.63 -41.34 9.63
N SER A 2 7.78 -40.51 10.24
CA SER A 2 6.34 -40.57 10.02
C SER A 2 5.90 -39.66 8.86
N SER A 3 4.78 -39.99 8.21
CA SER A 3 4.18 -39.21 7.11
C SER A 3 3.99 -37.72 7.40
N SER A 4 3.89 -37.33 8.68
CA SER A 4 3.83 -35.94 9.14
C SER A 4 5.13 -35.17 8.92
N ASP A 5 6.30 -35.81 9.05
CA ASP A 5 7.61 -35.16 8.86
C ASP A 5 7.86 -34.82 7.38
N GLY A 6 7.41 -35.68 6.47
CA GLY A 6 7.47 -35.46 5.02
C GLY A 6 6.57 -34.30 4.55
N PHE A 7 5.41 -34.12 5.20
CA PHE A 7 4.52 -33.00 4.90
C PHE A 7 5.12 -31.65 5.34
N LEU A 8 5.69 -31.59 6.55
CA LEU A 8 6.30 -30.36 7.08
C LEU A 8 7.51 -29.90 6.27
N THR A 9 8.37 -30.83 5.88
CA THR A 9 9.54 -30.54 5.03
C THR A 9 9.12 -30.05 3.65
N SER A 10 8.03 -30.59 3.09
CA SER A 10 7.46 -30.13 1.82
C SER A 10 6.97 -28.68 1.92
N LEU A 11 6.26 -28.31 2.99
CA LEU A 11 5.79 -26.93 3.20
C LEU A 11 6.95 -25.93 3.33
N GLN A 12 7.99 -26.29 4.10
CA GLN A 12 9.20 -25.46 4.24
C GLN A 12 9.93 -25.29 2.91
N SER A 13 10.05 -26.37 2.12
CA SER A 13 10.68 -26.31 0.79
C SER A 13 9.92 -25.37 -0.16
N ILE A 14 8.58 -25.46 -0.19
CA ILE A 14 7.75 -24.56 -1.01
C ILE A 14 7.95 -23.10 -0.57
N GLN A 15 7.93 -22.84 0.73
CA GLN A 15 8.14 -21.50 1.28
C GLN A 15 9.51 -20.93 0.91
N THR A 16 10.58 -21.70 1.12
CA THR A 16 11.94 -21.27 0.78
C THR A 16 12.06 -21.01 -0.72
N ASN A 17 11.53 -21.89 -1.57
CA ASN A 17 11.58 -21.70 -3.02
C ASN A 17 10.77 -20.48 -3.49
N LEU A 18 9.63 -20.19 -2.85
CA LEU A 18 8.81 -19.02 -3.12
C LEU A 18 9.60 -17.72 -2.89
N PHE A 19 10.29 -17.59 -1.77
CA PHE A 19 11.10 -16.40 -1.49
C PHE A 19 12.45 -16.41 -2.21
N ARG A 20 13.04 -17.58 -2.48
CA ARG A 20 14.33 -17.71 -3.16
C ARG A 20 14.26 -17.37 -4.64
N ILE A 21 13.18 -17.78 -5.32
CA ILE A 21 12.98 -17.55 -6.76
C ILE A 21 11.96 -16.42 -6.99
N GLY A 22 10.77 -16.54 -6.39
CA GLY A 22 9.70 -15.57 -6.56
C GLY A 22 10.03 -14.21 -5.96
N GLY A 23 10.72 -14.18 -4.83
CA GLY A 23 11.14 -12.95 -4.14
C GLY A 23 11.99 -12.01 -5.02
N PRO A 24 13.16 -12.45 -5.53
CA PRO A 24 13.98 -11.63 -6.41
C PRO A 24 13.26 -11.15 -7.67
N ILE A 25 12.45 -12.02 -8.30
CA ILE A 25 11.64 -11.63 -9.47
C ILE A 25 10.68 -10.51 -9.09
N LEU A 26 9.98 -10.67 -7.96
CA LEU A 26 9.04 -9.67 -7.46
C LEU A 26 9.74 -8.34 -7.13
N MET A 27 10.92 -8.40 -6.52
CA MET A 27 11.72 -7.23 -6.19
C MET A 27 12.17 -6.46 -7.44
N VAL A 28 12.71 -7.14 -8.45
CA VAL A 28 13.13 -6.52 -9.72
C VAL A 28 11.94 -5.87 -10.42
N LEU A 29 10.83 -6.60 -10.56
CA LEU A 29 9.61 -6.08 -11.16
C LEU A 29 9.06 -4.88 -10.37
N GLY A 30 9.11 -4.94 -9.04
CA GLY A 30 8.64 -3.89 -8.14
C GLY A 30 9.49 -2.62 -8.19
N VAL A 31 10.82 -2.74 -8.29
CA VAL A 31 11.72 -1.59 -8.46
C VAL A 31 11.49 -0.91 -9.81
N ILE A 32 11.44 -1.68 -10.90
CA ILE A 32 11.14 -1.15 -12.24
C ILE A 32 9.80 -0.41 -12.24
N ASN A 33 8.79 -1.04 -11.63
CA ASN A 33 7.45 -0.49 -11.45
C ASN A 33 7.47 0.88 -10.73
N CYS A 34 8.19 0.99 -9.61
CA CYS A 34 8.27 2.23 -8.85
C CYS A 34 9.00 3.32 -9.66
N VAL A 35 10.10 2.98 -10.30
CA VAL A 35 10.89 3.93 -11.11
C VAL A 35 10.07 4.49 -12.27
N ILE A 36 9.41 3.63 -13.06
CA ILE A 36 8.57 4.07 -14.18
C ILE A 36 7.42 4.96 -13.68
N SER A 37 6.72 4.55 -12.63
CA SER A 37 5.63 5.35 -12.05
C SER A 37 6.11 6.72 -11.58
N LEU A 38 7.26 6.79 -10.89
CA LEU A 38 7.84 8.06 -10.44
C LEU A 38 8.18 8.97 -11.62
N ILE A 39 8.83 8.44 -12.67
CA ILE A 39 9.16 9.22 -13.87
C ILE A 39 7.87 9.75 -14.52
N VAL A 40 6.82 8.93 -14.66
CA VAL A 40 5.56 9.33 -15.28
C VAL A 40 4.84 10.41 -14.45
N PHE A 41 4.64 10.19 -13.16
CA PHE A 41 3.88 11.13 -12.33
C PHE A 41 4.62 12.44 -12.05
N THR A 42 5.96 12.45 -12.10
CA THR A 42 6.75 13.68 -11.96
C THR A 42 6.73 14.57 -13.21
N GLN A 43 6.21 14.09 -14.34
CA GLN A 43 6.08 14.90 -15.54
C GLN A 43 5.23 16.15 -15.32
N LYS A 44 5.61 17.25 -15.99
CA LYS A 44 4.96 18.58 -15.87
C LYS A 44 3.44 18.54 -16.12
N ASN A 45 2.96 17.58 -16.92
CA ASN A 45 1.54 17.44 -17.26
C ASN A 45 0.70 16.82 -16.13
N LEU A 46 1.28 15.92 -15.34
CA LEU A 46 0.56 15.14 -14.32
C LEU A 46 0.75 15.73 -12.92
N ARG A 47 1.93 16.26 -12.60
CA ARG A 47 2.26 16.84 -11.28
C ARG A 47 1.40 18.03 -10.86
N LYS A 48 0.65 18.63 -11.79
CA LYS A 48 -0.31 19.72 -11.48
C LYS A 48 -1.54 19.23 -10.72
N SER A 49 -1.84 17.93 -10.80
CA SER A 49 -2.97 17.31 -10.08
C SER A 49 -2.54 16.95 -8.66
N PRO A 50 -3.28 17.35 -7.60
CA PRO A 50 -3.00 16.96 -6.22
C PRO A 50 -2.93 15.44 -6.03
N CYS A 51 -3.81 14.69 -6.69
CA CYS A 51 -3.80 13.22 -6.67
C CYS A 51 -2.49 12.62 -7.18
N SER A 52 -1.87 13.22 -8.21
CA SER A 52 -0.58 12.75 -8.70
C SER A 52 0.52 12.88 -7.64
N ILE A 53 0.45 13.87 -6.75
CA ILE A 53 1.42 14.08 -5.67
C ILE A 53 1.30 12.97 -4.63
N TYR A 54 0.07 12.59 -4.26
CA TYR A 54 -0.15 11.44 -3.37
C TYR A 54 0.35 10.13 -4.01
N LEU A 55 0.09 9.91 -5.31
CA LEU A 55 0.57 8.72 -6.01
C LEU A 55 2.11 8.68 -6.12
N ILE A 56 2.78 9.83 -6.23
CA ILE A 56 4.25 9.91 -6.12
C ILE A 56 4.68 9.43 -4.72
N ALA A 57 4.04 9.95 -3.66
CA ALA A 57 4.36 9.54 -2.29
C ALA A 57 4.13 8.04 -2.04
N VAL A 58 3.07 7.45 -2.60
CA VAL A 58 2.83 5.99 -2.61
C VAL A 58 4.00 5.25 -3.23
N ASN A 59 4.44 5.66 -4.43
CA ASN A 59 5.53 4.96 -5.12
C ASN A 59 6.89 5.13 -4.40
N ILE A 60 7.14 6.27 -3.74
CA ILE A 60 8.32 6.44 -2.88
C ILE A 60 8.26 5.47 -1.69
N ALA A 61 7.12 5.40 -0.99
CA ALA A 61 6.97 4.48 0.13
C ALA A 61 7.11 3.01 -0.29
N ASN A 62 6.53 2.63 -1.43
CA ASN A 62 6.66 1.29 -1.98
C ASN A 62 8.11 0.95 -2.33
N PHE A 63 8.83 1.88 -2.97
CA PHE A 63 10.25 1.70 -3.29
C PHE A 63 11.09 1.46 -2.02
N LEU A 64 10.87 2.26 -0.98
CA LEU A 64 11.55 2.10 0.30
C LEU A 64 11.16 0.79 1.02
N TYR A 65 9.88 0.39 0.96
CA TYR A 65 9.44 -0.91 1.49
C TYR A 65 10.12 -2.09 0.77
N ILE A 66 10.13 -2.08 -0.57
CA ILE A 66 10.72 -3.14 -1.39
C ILE A 66 12.22 -3.26 -1.11
N THR A 67 12.93 -2.13 -1.06
CA THR A 67 14.39 -2.12 -0.91
C THR A 67 14.84 -2.44 0.51
N LEU A 68 14.13 -1.99 1.55
CA LEU A 68 14.56 -2.15 2.94
C LEU A 68 13.93 -3.37 3.63
N SER A 69 12.67 -3.68 3.33
CA SER A 69 11.91 -4.73 4.04
C SER A 69 11.85 -6.02 3.23
N LEU A 70 11.39 -5.95 1.97
CA LEU A 70 11.28 -7.15 1.12
C LEU A 70 12.64 -7.78 0.83
N LEU A 71 13.67 -6.98 0.54
CA LEU A 71 15.04 -7.48 0.35
C LEU A 71 15.51 -8.32 1.56
N LEU A 72 15.31 -7.80 2.77
CA LEU A 72 15.74 -8.51 3.97
C LEU A 72 14.90 -9.77 4.20
N LEU A 73 13.59 -9.73 3.93
CA LEU A 73 12.73 -10.92 3.99
C LEU A 73 13.18 -12.02 3.01
N ILE A 74 13.60 -11.64 1.80
CA ILE A 74 14.15 -12.57 0.80
C ILE A 74 15.44 -13.20 1.30
N LEU A 75 16.37 -12.39 1.84
CA LEU A 75 17.64 -12.88 2.38
C LEU A 75 17.42 -13.86 3.54
N THR A 76 16.54 -13.52 4.49
CA THR A 76 16.29 -14.34 5.68
C THR A 76 15.53 -15.62 5.33
N THR A 77 14.45 -15.53 4.57
CA THR A 77 13.52 -16.65 4.33
C THR A 77 13.92 -17.49 3.12
N GLY A 78 14.48 -16.87 2.08
CA GLY A 78 14.87 -17.55 0.84
C GLY A 78 16.29 -18.09 0.87
N TYR A 79 17.24 -17.38 1.50
CA TYR A 79 18.67 -17.72 1.48
C TYR A 79 19.22 -18.12 2.86
N GLY A 80 18.44 -18.01 3.94
CA GLY A 80 18.89 -18.32 5.30
C GLY A 80 19.90 -17.33 5.87
N ILE A 81 20.09 -16.17 5.22
CA ILE A 81 21.02 -15.14 5.65
C ILE A 81 20.25 -14.15 6.51
N ASP A 82 20.39 -14.26 7.83
CA ASP A 82 19.66 -13.42 8.78
C ASP A 82 20.59 -12.51 9.59
N PRO A 83 20.89 -11.28 9.09
CA PRO A 83 21.69 -10.31 9.82
C PRO A 83 20.94 -9.73 11.04
N THR A 84 19.63 -9.95 11.16
CA THR A 84 18.84 -9.46 12.31
C THR A 84 19.07 -10.28 13.58
N LYS A 85 19.56 -11.52 13.44
CA LYS A 85 19.90 -12.38 14.58
C LYS A 85 21.22 -12.03 15.25
N SER A 86 22.15 -11.41 14.52
CA SER A 86 23.49 -11.08 15.02
C SER A 86 23.67 -9.61 15.36
N ASN A 87 22.91 -8.72 14.71
CA ASN A 87 23.05 -7.28 14.88
C ASN A 87 21.75 -6.62 15.35
N LEU A 88 21.75 -6.14 16.59
CA LEU A 88 20.62 -5.48 17.23
C LEU A 88 20.15 -4.23 16.45
N PHE A 89 21.08 -3.48 15.85
CA PHE A 89 20.73 -2.32 15.03
C PHE A 89 19.93 -2.74 13.81
N MET A 90 20.37 -3.77 13.08
CA MET A 90 19.64 -4.30 11.91
C MET A 90 18.28 -4.87 12.28
N CYS A 91 18.18 -5.55 13.43
CA CYS A 91 16.92 -6.07 13.96
C CYS A 91 15.89 -4.95 14.19
N ARG A 92 16.28 -3.91 14.94
CA ARG A 92 15.43 -2.74 15.23
C ARG A 92 15.08 -1.96 13.97
N PHE A 93 16.07 -1.73 13.12
CA PHE A 93 15.89 -0.99 11.86
C PHE A 93 14.91 -1.69 10.94
N ASN A 94 15.04 -3.01 10.72
CA ASN A 94 14.15 -3.78 9.87
C ASN A 94 12.69 -3.73 10.34
N TYR A 95 12.46 -3.94 11.65
CA TYR A 95 11.12 -3.84 12.21
C TYR A 95 10.56 -2.41 12.02
N TYR A 96 11.33 -1.39 12.37
CA TYR A 96 10.91 0.00 12.20
C TYR A 96 10.53 0.32 10.75
N THR A 97 11.38 -0.02 9.77
CA THR A 97 11.12 0.26 8.35
C THR A 97 9.94 -0.53 7.82
N THR A 98 9.80 -1.80 8.19
CA THR A 98 8.67 -2.65 7.76
C THR A 98 7.34 -2.09 8.26
N TYR A 99 7.28 -1.67 9.53
CA TYR A 99 6.06 -1.07 10.09
C TYR A 99 5.76 0.29 9.47
N LEU A 100 6.76 1.17 9.36
CA LEU A 100 6.61 2.52 8.83
C LEU A 100 6.20 2.51 7.35
N PHE A 101 6.98 1.89 6.47
CA PHE A 101 6.66 1.92 5.04
C PHE A 101 5.44 1.07 4.70
N GLY A 102 5.19 0.01 5.48
CA GLY A 102 3.97 -0.79 5.37
C GLY A 102 2.69 -0.08 5.82
N ILE A 103 2.76 1.10 6.46
CA ILE A 103 1.57 1.94 6.73
C ILE A 103 1.53 3.20 5.87
N LEU A 104 2.69 3.78 5.51
CA LEU A 104 2.74 5.01 4.72
C LEU A 104 2.10 4.86 3.35
N SER A 105 2.33 3.73 2.66
CA SER A 105 1.73 3.48 1.34
C SER A 105 0.20 3.48 1.37
N PRO A 106 -0.49 2.63 2.18
CA PRO A 106 -1.94 2.67 2.27
C PRO A 106 -2.47 4.01 2.84
N PHE A 107 -1.73 4.66 3.74
CA PHE A 107 -2.08 5.99 4.23
C PHE A 107 -2.14 7.03 3.10
N TYR A 108 -1.14 7.09 2.23
CA TYR A 108 -1.15 8.00 1.09
C TYR A 108 -2.25 7.66 0.08
N LEU A 109 -2.59 6.38 -0.10
CA LEU A 109 -3.74 5.98 -0.91
C LEU A 109 -5.07 6.43 -0.30
N ILE A 110 -5.22 6.42 1.03
CA ILE A 110 -6.39 7.00 1.71
C ILE A 110 -6.46 8.50 1.44
N LEU A 111 -5.34 9.23 1.53
CA LEU A 111 -5.31 10.66 1.22
C LEU A 111 -5.63 10.93 -0.25
N ALA A 112 -5.12 10.12 -1.18
CA ALA A 112 -5.47 10.20 -2.60
C ALA A 112 -6.97 9.98 -2.80
N SER A 113 -7.57 9.00 -2.13
CA SER A 113 -9.00 8.70 -2.18
C SER A 113 -9.84 9.86 -1.62
N PHE A 114 -9.43 10.43 -0.49
CA PHE A 114 -10.05 11.61 0.08
C PHE A 114 -9.99 12.82 -0.85
N ASP A 115 -8.83 13.06 -1.48
CA ASP A 115 -8.69 14.11 -2.49
C ASP A 115 -9.61 13.90 -3.69
N ARG A 116 -9.82 12.65 -4.12
CA ARG A 116 -10.80 12.33 -5.17
C ARG A 116 -12.24 12.62 -4.73
N VAL A 117 -12.60 12.38 -3.47
CA VAL A 117 -13.90 12.79 -2.93
C VAL A 117 -14.08 14.31 -3.03
N LEU A 118 -13.06 15.09 -2.64
CA LEU A 118 -13.09 16.55 -2.73
C LEU A 118 -13.21 17.01 -4.19
N ALA A 119 -12.35 16.49 -5.08
CA ALA A 119 -12.29 16.88 -6.48
C ALA A 119 -13.58 16.54 -7.26
N THR A 120 -14.27 15.46 -6.89
CA THR A 120 -15.53 15.02 -7.51
C THR A 120 -16.78 15.68 -6.93
N SER A 121 -16.65 16.42 -5.81
CA SER A 121 -17.80 17.03 -5.14
C SER A 121 -18.58 17.98 -6.05
N SER A 122 -19.92 17.94 -5.93
CA SER A 122 -20.81 18.87 -6.63
C SER A 122 -20.69 20.31 -6.13
N ASN A 123 -20.18 20.52 -4.91
CA ASN A 123 -19.99 21.85 -4.35
C ASN A 123 -18.65 22.44 -4.82
N ALA A 124 -18.71 23.59 -5.50
CA ALA A 124 -17.52 24.29 -6.01
C ALA A 124 -16.51 24.65 -4.90
N ARG A 125 -16.99 25.08 -3.72
CA ARG A 125 -16.12 25.40 -2.58
C ARG A 125 -15.37 24.17 -2.08
N THR A 126 -16.02 23.01 -2.03
CA THR A 126 -15.38 21.75 -1.64
C THR A 126 -14.35 21.31 -2.67
N ARG A 127 -14.67 21.42 -3.96
CA ARG A 127 -13.76 21.07 -5.05
C ARG A 127 -12.49 21.93 -5.07
N GLN A 128 -12.62 23.22 -4.74
CA GLN A 128 -11.49 24.14 -4.63
C GLN A 128 -10.52 23.80 -3.49
N ARG A 129 -10.89 22.94 -2.52
CA ARG A 129 -9.98 22.49 -1.47
C ARG A 129 -8.94 21.47 -1.95
N SER A 130 -9.22 20.76 -3.05
CA SER A 130 -8.26 19.86 -3.70
C SER A 130 -7.15 20.69 -4.35
N THR A 131 -6.11 20.98 -3.57
CA THR A 131 -4.97 21.82 -3.97
C THR A 131 -3.66 21.10 -3.72
N PRO A 132 -2.62 21.36 -4.54
CA PRO A 132 -1.29 20.80 -4.31
C PRO A 132 -0.71 21.17 -2.94
N ARG A 133 -0.99 22.39 -2.45
CA ARG A 133 -0.55 22.84 -1.13
C ARG A 133 -1.12 21.97 -0.02
N LEU A 134 -2.42 21.69 -0.06
CA LEU A 134 -3.05 20.79 0.91
C LEU A 134 -2.42 19.38 0.82
N ALA A 135 -2.13 18.89 -0.38
CA ALA A 135 -1.48 17.59 -0.56
C ALA A 135 -0.11 17.51 0.12
N TYR A 136 0.76 18.50 -0.08
CA TYR A 136 2.07 18.53 0.57
C TYR A 136 1.96 18.63 2.10
N ILE A 137 1.01 19.41 2.63
CA ILE A 137 0.78 19.53 4.07
C ILE A 137 0.28 18.19 4.65
N CYS A 138 -0.71 17.56 4.02
CA CYS A 138 -1.25 16.28 4.50
C CYS A 138 -0.23 15.16 4.43
N ILE A 139 0.58 15.10 3.36
CA ILE A 139 1.72 14.16 3.27
C ILE A 139 2.71 14.48 4.39
N GLY A 140 3.24 15.70 4.47
CA GLY A 140 4.28 16.06 5.46
C GLY A 140 3.86 15.79 6.91
N CYS A 141 2.70 16.31 7.32
CA CYS A 141 2.19 16.11 8.68
C CYS A 141 1.87 14.63 8.97
N GLY A 142 1.28 13.93 8.00
CA GLY A 142 0.94 12.52 8.14
C GLY A 142 2.17 11.62 8.22
N THR A 143 3.16 11.85 7.35
CA THR A 143 4.45 11.13 7.38
C THR A 143 5.17 11.35 8.70
N LEU A 144 5.23 12.59 9.17
CA LEU A 144 5.86 12.92 10.46
C LEU A 144 5.14 12.22 11.62
N PHE A 145 3.81 12.22 11.63
CA PHE A 145 3.03 11.48 12.62
C PHE A 145 3.39 9.99 12.63
N TRP A 146 3.43 9.32 11.47
CA TRP A 146 3.75 7.90 11.40
C TRP A 146 5.22 7.58 11.76
N ILE A 147 6.16 8.46 11.40
CA ILE A 147 7.57 8.35 11.82
C ILE A 147 7.65 8.32 13.34
N LEU A 148 7.06 9.31 14.01
CA LEU A 148 7.07 9.43 15.47
C LEU A 148 6.31 8.28 16.14
N PHE A 149 5.14 7.93 15.60
CA PHE A 149 4.32 6.84 16.12
C PHE A 149 5.10 5.52 16.09
N HIS A 150 5.84 5.22 15.01
CA HIS A 150 6.59 3.96 14.91
C HIS A 150 7.97 3.97 15.58
N CYS A 151 8.46 5.09 16.11
CA CYS A 151 9.77 5.17 16.79
C CYS A 151 9.90 4.17 17.95
N HIS A 152 8.79 3.83 18.63
CA HIS A 152 8.77 2.81 19.69
C HIS A 152 9.33 1.43 19.24
N ALA A 153 9.23 1.07 17.96
CA ALA A 153 9.83 -0.16 17.42
C ALA A 153 11.37 -0.17 17.48
N LEU A 154 12.02 1.00 17.45
CA LEU A 154 13.48 1.10 17.58
C LEU A 154 13.98 0.82 19.01
N ILE A 155 13.09 0.86 20.01
CA ILE A 155 13.45 0.70 21.43
C ILE A 155 12.99 -0.67 21.94
N LEU A 156 11.79 -1.08 21.56
CA LEU A 156 11.10 -2.25 22.14
C LEU A 156 11.36 -3.57 21.41
N VAL A 157 12.07 -3.52 20.28
CA VAL A 157 12.54 -4.71 19.55
C VAL A 157 13.91 -5.12 20.08
N ASP A 158 14.07 -6.43 20.30
CA ASP A 158 15.30 -7.01 20.85
C ASP A 158 15.61 -8.38 20.22
N ILE A 159 16.85 -8.83 20.40
CA ILE A 159 17.27 -10.18 20.03
C ILE A 159 17.01 -11.09 21.23
N GLN A 160 16.15 -12.09 21.03
CA GLN A 160 15.73 -13.03 22.07
C GLN A 160 16.20 -14.44 21.73
N GLU A 161 16.72 -15.14 22.73
CA GLU A 161 17.05 -16.55 22.65
C GLU A 161 15.79 -17.38 22.95
N ILE A 162 15.26 -18.10 21.97
CA ILE A 162 14.05 -18.94 22.14
C ILE A 162 14.43 -20.35 22.59
N ALA A 163 15.60 -20.82 22.16
CA ALA A 163 16.19 -22.10 22.52
C ALA A 163 17.71 -21.93 22.57
N PRO A 164 18.45 -22.81 23.28
CA PRO A 164 19.90 -22.70 23.39
C PRO A 164 20.58 -22.55 22.02
N GLY A 165 21.22 -21.40 21.80
CA GLY A 165 21.90 -21.06 20.54
C GLY A 165 20.97 -20.65 19.38
N TYR A 166 19.66 -20.52 19.61
CA TYR A 166 18.68 -20.09 18.62
C TYR A 166 18.08 -18.72 18.95
N PHE A 167 18.61 -17.71 18.26
CA PHE A 167 18.19 -16.31 18.40
C PHE A 167 17.13 -15.92 17.37
N THR A 168 16.19 -15.07 17.78
CA THR A 168 15.22 -14.42 16.92
C THR A 168 15.18 -12.92 17.19
N CYS A 169 14.86 -12.14 16.16
CA CYS A 169 14.53 -10.72 16.30
C CYS A 169 13.02 -10.59 16.51
N SER A 170 12.59 -10.12 17.68
CA SER A 170 11.17 -9.92 17.97
C SER A 170 10.95 -8.82 19.02
N PHE A 171 9.70 -8.36 19.14
CA PHE A 171 9.33 -7.48 20.25
C PHE A 171 9.55 -8.21 21.58
N ARG A 172 10.07 -7.48 22.59
CA ARG A 172 10.26 -8.01 23.95
C ARG A 172 9.00 -8.70 24.44
N ALA A 173 9.16 -9.95 24.91
CA ALA A 173 8.05 -10.73 25.45
C ALA A 173 7.31 -9.93 26.52
N GLY A 174 5.97 -9.91 26.44
CA GLY A 174 5.13 -9.12 27.33
C GLY A 174 3.90 -8.53 26.64
N PRO A 175 3.17 -7.62 27.31
CA PRO A 175 1.90 -7.06 26.83
C PRO A 175 2.06 -6.27 25.52
N TYR A 176 3.29 -5.83 25.22
CA TYR A 176 3.57 -5.02 24.05
C TYR A 176 3.50 -5.79 22.73
N VAL A 177 3.89 -7.07 22.70
CA VAL A 177 3.73 -7.94 21.51
C VAL A 177 2.26 -8.05 21.13
N VAL A 178 1.41 -8.20 22.15
CA VAL A 178 -0.05 -8.28 22.01
C VAL A 178 -0.60 -6.96 21.50
N PHE A 179 -0.17 -5.83 22.08
CA PHE A 179 -0.51 -4.49 21.60
C PHE A 179 -0.15 -4.28 20.12
N ALA A 180 1.08 -4.63 19.72
CA ALA A 180 1.53 -4.49 18.33
C ALA A 180 0.71 -5.36 17.36
N GLY A 181 0.31 -6.56 17.79
CA GLY A 181 -0.59 -7.44 17.05
C GLY A 181 -1.97 -6.83 16.84
N TYR A 182 -2.62 -6.38 17.93
CA TYR A 182 -3.93 -5.71 17.86
C TYR A 182 -3.90 -4.41 17.06
N TYR A 183 -2.86 -3.61 17.23
CA TYR A 183 -2.66 -2.40 16.43
C TYR A 183 -2.59 -2.73 14.94
N SER A 184 -1.79 -3.72 14.54
CA SER A 184 -1.66 -4.11 13.13
C SER A 184 -3.00 -4.61 12.57
N LEU A 185 -3.78 -5.33 13.36
CA LEU A 185 -5.09 -5.84 12.99
C LEU A 185 -6.11 -4.70 12.85
N LEU A 186 -6.28 -3.87 13.88
CA LEU A 186 -7.27 -2.78 13.88
C LEU A 186 -6.97 -1.75 12.78
N ILE A 187 -5.72 -1.31 12.67
CA ILE A 187 -5.36 -0.28 11.70
C ILE A 187 -5.33 -0.86 10.29
N LYS A 188 -4.50 -1.88 10.04
CA LYS A 188 -4.21 -2.32 8.66
C LYS A 188 -5.29 -3.21 8.07
N ALA A 189 -5.94 -4.07 8.88
CA ALA A 189 -6.95 -4.99 8.38
C ALA A 189 -8.36 -4.39 8.35
N ILE A 190 -8.67 -3.46 9.26
CA ILE A 190 -10.04 -2.95 9.43
C ILE A 190 -10.11 -1.49 8.98
N ILE A 191 -9.45 -0.58 9.69
CA ILE A 191 -9.62 0.86 9.48
C ILE A 191 -9.18 1.29 8.07
N VAL A 192 -8.01 0.83 7.61
CA VAL A 192 -7.48 1.20 6.29
C VAL A 192 -8.43 0.77 5.16
N PRO A 193 -8.81 -0.51 5.02
CA PRO A 193 -9.76 -0.94 3.99
C PRO A 193 -11.13 -0.25 4.11
N LEU A 194 -11.67 -0.07 5.32
CA LEU A 194 -12.96 0.59 5.51
C LEU A 194 -12.94 2.04 5.01
N LEU A 195 -11.91 2.82 5.37
CA LEU A 195 -11.77 4.20 4.90
C LEU A 195 -11.65 4.27 3.37
N MET A 196 -10.84 3.39 2.78
CA MET A 196 -10.70 3.28 1.33
C MET A 196 -12.04 2.98 0.63
N ILE A 197 -12.79 2.00 1.14
CA ILE A 197 -14.10 1.62 0.60
C ILE A 197 -15.11 2.77 0.74
N ILE A 198 -15.17 3.42 1.90
CA ILE A 198 -16.06 4.57 2.14
C ILE A 198 -15.75 5.70 1.15
N PHE A 199 -14.48 6.06 0.97
CA PHE A 199 -14.08 7.11 0.03
C PHE A 199 -14.29 6.71 -1.44
N ALA A 200 -14.10 5.44 -1.79
CA ALA A 200 -14.40 4.93 -3.13
C ALA A 200 -15.90 5.03 -3.46
N ILE A 201 -16.77 4.58 -2.53
CA ILE A 201 -18.23 4.67 -2.69
C ILE A 201 -18.67 6.14 -2.78
N TRP A 202 -18.11 7.01 -1.93
CA TRP A 202 -18.45 8.43 -1.95
C TRP A 202 -18.03 9.10 -3.27
N THR A 203 -16.81 8.82 -3.75
CA THR A 203 -16.33 9.28 -5.05
C THR A 203 -17.26 8.82 -6.17
N ALA A 204 -17.69 7.55 -6.16
CA ALA A 204 -18.64 7.02 -7.14
C ALA A 204 -20.01 7.72 -7.10
N LYS A 205 -20.56 7.98 -5.89
CA LYS A 205 -21.81 8.73 -5.71
C LYS A 205 -21.70 10.15 -6.25
N ASN A 206 -20.60 10.84 -5.98
CA ASN A 206 -20.34 12.19 -6.47
C ASN A 206 -20.30 12.23 -8.01
N ILE A 207 -19.59 11.29 -8.63
CA ILE A 207 -19.51 11.19 -10.11
C ILE A 207 -20.89 10.93 -10.71
N ARG A 208 -21.69 10.02 -10.13
CA ARG A 208 -23.06 9.74 -10.60
C ARG A 208 -23.94 10.99 -10.52
N LYS A 209 -23.88 11.74 -9.42
CA LYS A 209 -24.64 12.98 -9.22
C LYS A 209 -24.26 14.06 -10.23
N VAL A 210 -22.97 14.24 -10.50
CA VAL A 210 -22.49 15.19 -11.53
C VAL A 210 -22.95 14.77 -12.93
N ARG A 211 -22.90 13.47 -13.25
CA ARG A 211 -23.38 12.94 -14.54
C ARG A 211 -24.89 13.15 -14.72
N GLN A 212 -25.69 12.88 -13.69
CA GLN A 212 -27.15 13.06 -13.74
C GLN A 212 -27.54 14.52 -13.98
N ARG A 213 -26.88 15.48 -13.31
CA ARG A 213 -27.14 16.92 -13.51
C ARG A 213 -26.80 17.42 -14.92
N ARG A 214 -25.86 16.78 -15.62
CA ARG A 214 -25.51 17.11 -17.01
C ARG A 214 -26.51 16.58 -18.05
N ILE A 215 -27.28 15.55 -17.70
CA ILE A 215 -28.22 14.89 -18.60
C ILE A 215 -29.64 15.45 -18.42
N ALA A 216 -29.90 16.18 -17.32
CA ALA A 216 -31.14 16.92 -17.17
C ALA A 216 -31.22 18.02 -18.25
N PRO A 217 -32.30 18.08 -19.06
CA PRO A 217 -32.45 19.10 -20.09
C PRO A 217 -32.53 20.46 -19.42
N VAL A 218 -31.61 21.36 -19.79
CA VAL A 218 -31.72 22.78 -19.43
C VAL A 218 -32.97 23.31 -20.15
N PRO A 219 -33.96 23.89 -19.46
CA PRO A 219 -35.04 24.58 -20.14
C PRO A 219 -34.40 25.75 -20.90
N THR A 220 -34.44 25.68 -22.22
CA THR A 220 -34.10 26.78 -23.12
C THR A 220 -35.08 27.90 -22.89
N ASN A 221 -34.81 28.78 -21.93
CA ASN A 221 -35.40 30.11 -21.87
C ASN A 221 -34.50 31.01 -21.04
N THR A 222 -33.65 31.76 -21.76
CA THR A 222 -33.20 33.14 -21.56
C THR A 222 -31.73 33.28 -21.94
N GLY A 223 -31.49 34.04 -23.02
CA GLY A 223 -30.18 34.57 -23.32
C GLY A 223 -29.78 35.56 -22.24
N ASN A 224 -28.64 35.31 -21.60
CA ASN A 224 -27.61 36.29 -21.25
C ASN A 224 -26.51 35.60 -20.42
N THR A 225 -25.31 35.58 -21.01
CA THR A 225 -24.00 35.67 -20.34
C THR A 225 -23.91 35.18 -18.88
N ALA A 226 -23.79 33.86 -18.71
CA ALA A 226 -23.15 33.25 -17.54
C ALA A 226 -22.25 32.09 -17.97
N GLY A 227 -21.18 32.44 -18.70
CA GLY A 227 -20.05 31.54 -19.01
C GLY A 227 -19.21 31.19 -17.78
N ASN A 228 -19.84 30.87 -16.66
CA ASN A 228 -19.17 30.33 -15.48
C ASN A 228 -18.86 28.86 -15.75
N SER A 229 -17.80 28.65 -16.52
CA SER A 229 -16.77 27.62 -16.39
C SER A 229 -16.99 26.58 -15.26
N GLU A 230 -18.04 25.76 -15.37
CA GLU A 230 -18.08 24.47 -14.72
C GLU A 230 -16.97 23.64 -15.36
N ARG A 231 -15.78 23.69 -14.75
CA ARG A 231 -14.60 22.88 -15.13
C ARG A 231 -15.10 21.47 -15.41
N SER A 232 -15.15 21.13 -16.70
CA SER A 232 -15.65 19.84 -17.12
C SER A 232 -14.84 18.77 -16.39
N PHE A 233 -15.50 17.84 -15.68
CA PHE A 233 -14.82 16.72 -15.05
C PHE A 233 -14.02 16.03 -16.13
N SER A 234 -12.70 16.23 -16.09
CA SER A 234 -11.87 15.99 -17.26
C SER A 234 -11.77 14.48 -17.47
N SER A 235 -11.59 14.06 -18.71
CA SER A 235 -11.19 12.68 -19.00
C SER A 235 -9.98 12.24 -18.18
N LYS A 236 -9.10 13.19 -17.79
CA LYS A 236 -7.97 12.96 -16.87
C LYS A 236 -8.39 12.66 -15.44
N ASP A 237 -9.38 13.37 -14.88
CA ASP A 237 -9.84 13.14 -13.51
C ASP A 237 -10.49 11.76 -13.37
N ARG A 238 -11.23 11.31 -14.39
CA ARG A 238 -11.76 9.95 -14.46
C ARG A 238 -10.65 8.89 -14.41
N GLN A 239 -9.52 9.16 -15.06
CA GLN A 239 -8.39 8.23 -15.09
C GLN A 239 -7.70 8.15 -13.73
N PHE A 240 -7.53 9.27 -13.02
CA PHE A 240 -7.01 9.26 -11.65
C PHE A 240 -7.93 8.53 -10.66
N VAL A 241 -9.25 8.73 -10.77
CA VAL A 241 -10.21 7.96 -9.95
C VAL A 241 -10.08 6.47 -10.23
N LEU A 242 -9.98 6.08 -11.49
CA LEU A 242 -9.83 4.69 -11.89
C LEU A 242 -8.51 4.08 -11.37
N MET A 243 -7.40 4.80 -11.44
CA MET A 243 -6.11 4.38 -10.86
C MET A 243 -6.25 4.11 -9.35
N VAL A 244 -6.81 5.06 -8.60
CA VAL A 244 -6.98 4.91 -7.15
C VAL A 244 -7.88 3.73 -6.79
N VAL A 245 -8.99 3.53 -7.52
CA VAL A 245 -9.88 2.38 -7.29
C VAL A 245 -9.15 1.05 -7.53
N VAL A 246 -8.32 0.99 -8.57
CA VAL A 246 -7.51 -0.21 -8.87
C VAL A 246 -6.51 -0.49 -7.77
N ASP A 247 -5.83 0.54 -7.25
CA ASP A 247 -4.90 0.38 -6.13
C ASP A 247 -5.60 -0.14 -4.88
N ILE A 248 -6.79 0.37 -4.59
CA ILE A 248 -7.63 -0.10 -3.48
C ILE A 248 -7.98 -1.58 -3.68
N CYS A 249 -8.44 -1.96 -4.88
CA CYS A 249 -8.79 -3.35 -5.18
C CYS A 249 -7.58 -4.28 -5.01
N ILE A 250 -6.43 -3.90 -5.56
CA ILE A 250 -5.17 -4.66 -5.43
C ILE A 250 -4.80 -4.79 -3.95
N TYR A 251 -4.77 -3.68 -3.21
CA TYR A 251 -4.42 -3.68 -1.80
C TYR A 251 -5.34 -4.60 -1.00
N VAL A 252 -6.67 -4.47 -1.14
CA VAL A 252 -7.63 -5.30 -0.41
C VAL A 252 -7.46 -6.77 -0.76
N VAL A 253 -7.45 -7.15 -2.05
CA VAL A 253 -7.37 -8.56 -2.47
C VAL A 253 -6.05 -9.19 -2.01
N CYS A 254 -4.92 -8.53 -2.24
CA CYS A 254 -3.61 -9.05 -1.89
C CYS A 254 -3.37 -9.15 -0.38
N ASN A 255 -3.93 -8.22 0.42
CA ASN A 255 -3.68 -8.20 1.87
C ASN A 255 -4.72 -8.99 2.69
N THR A 256 -5.89 -9.28 2.13
CA THR A 256 -6.98 -9.97 2.86
C THR A 256 -6.51 -11.31 3.42
N MET A 257 -5.78 -12.11 2.64
CA MET A 257 -5.32 -13.42 3.08
C MET A 257 -4.43 -13.32 4.33
N LEU A 258 -3.45 -12.40 4.32
CA LEU A 258 -2.58 -12.18 5.46
C LEU A 258 -3.37 -11.79 6.71
N TYR A 259 -4.33 -10.87 6.59
CA TYR A 259 -5.07 -10.38 7.73
C TYR A 259 -6.04 -11.41 8.31
N VAL A 260 -6.71 -12.22 7.48
CA VAL A 260 -7.53 -13.34 7.95
C VAL A 260 -6.69 -14.30 8.79
N VAL A 261 -5.50 -14.65 8.31
CA VAL A 261 -4.56 -15.54 8.99
C VAL A 261 -4.07 -14.92 10.30
N VAL A 262 -3.73 -13.63 10.32
CA VAL A 262 -3.31 -12.93 11.55
C VAL A 262 -4.44 -12.84 12.57
N ILE A 263 -5.68 -12.55 12.15
CA ILE A 263 -6.86 -12.53 13.03
C ILE A 263 -7.07 -13.90 13.68
N TYR A 264 -7.01 -14.96 12.87
CA TYR A 264 -7.13 -16.33 13.36
C TYR A 264 -6.11 -16.62 14.47
N TYR A 265 -4.85 -16.23 14.32
CA TYR A 265 -3.84 -16.43 15.38
C TYR A 265 -4.09 -15.61 16.64
N GLN A 266 -4.55 -14.37 16.51
CA GLN A 266 -4.82 -13.55 17.69
C GLN A 266 -5.97 -14.13 18.53
N ILE A 267 -6.95 -14.79 17.88
CA ILE A 267 -8.07 -15.46 18.57
C ILE A 267 -7.62 -16.79 19.18
N VAL A 268 -6.76 -17.54 18.49
CA VAL A 268 -6.35 -18.92 18.86
C VAL A 268 -5.07 -18.93 19.73
N GLN A 269 -4.73 -17.81 20.40
CA GLN A 269 -3.48 -17.59 21.15
C GLN A 269 -3.06 -18.70 22.15
N ASN A 270 -3.92 -19.65 22.51
CA ASN A 270 -3.68 -20.67 23.52
C ASN A 270 -3.19 -22.05 23.01
N THR A 271 -3.11 -22.31 21.70
CA THR A 271 -2.75 -23.66 21.20
C THR A 271 -1.40 -23.74 20.46
N GLY A 272 -0.66 -22.63 20.38
CA GLY A 272 0.60 -22.55 19.62
C GLY A 272 0.40 -22.48 18.11
N LEU A 273 1.41 -21.99 17.39
CA LEU A 273 1.37 -21.93 15.92
C LEU A 273 1.54 -23.33 15.35
N THR A 274 0.49 -23.85 14.71
CA THR A 274 0.63 -25.03 13.86
C THR A 274 1.56 -24.69 12.68
N PRO A 275 2.39 -25.63 12.20
CA PRO A 275 3.29 -25.37 11.07
C PRO A 275 2.57 -24.92 9.78
N ILE A 276 1.37 -25.45 9.54
CA ILE A 276 0.46 -25.00 8.47
C ILE A 276 0.19 -23.51 8.61
N GLY A 277 0.05 -23.05 9.84
CA GLY A 277 -0.25 -21.67 10.11
C GLY A 277 0.87 -20.68 9.79
N ILE A 278 2.11 -21.07 10.12
CA ILE A 278 3.31 -20.31 9.75
C ILE A 278 3.40 -20.22 8.22
N PHE A 279 3.16 -21.33 7.53
CA PHE A 279 3.14 -21.38 6.07
C PHE A 279 2.10 -20.40 5.48
N LEU A 280 0.84 -20.45 5.95
CA LEU A 280 -0.22 -19.55 5.47
C LEU A 280 0.10 -18.08 5.74
N LYS A 281 0.72 -17.75 6.88
CA LYS A 281 1.15 -16.37 7.19
C LYS A 281 2.19 -15.89 6.19
N LEU A 282 3.15 -16.75 5.81
CA LEU A 282 4.23 -16.39 4.90
C LEU A 282 3.76 -16.28 3.45
N VAL A 283 2.90 -17.18 2.99
CA VAL A 283 2.24 -17.02 1.69
C VAL A 283 1.37 -15.75 1.68
N GLY A 284 0.68 -15.45 2.79
CA GLY A 284 -0.08 -14.22 2.95
C GLY A 284 0.80 -12.97 2.90
N SER A 285 1.97 -13.03 3.52
CA SER A 285 2.98 -11.95 3.46
C SER A 285 3.45 -11.75 2.03
N PHE A 286 3.78 -12.84 1.32
CA PHE A 286 4.20 -12.77 -0.07
C PHE A 286 3.12 -12.16 -0.98
N LEU A 287 1.85 -12.53 -0.78
CA LEU A 287 0.72 -11.90 -1.47
C LEU A 287 0.57 -10.42 -1.13
N SER A 288 0.76 -10.03 0.13
CA SER A 288 0.77 -8.63 0.55
C SER A 288 1.90 -7.86 -0.14
N ASP A 289 3.10 -8.43 -0.24
CA ASP A 289 4.26 -7.82 -0.89
C ASP A 289 4.02 -7.55 -2.38
N ILE A 290 3.22 -8.40 -3.06
CA ILE A 290 2.79 -8.19 -4.45
C ILE A 290 2.06 -6.86 -4.61
N SER A 291 1.24 -6.45 -3.62
CA SER A 291 0.46 -5.20 -3.72
C SER A 291 1.34 -3.95 -3.86
N TYR A 292 2.57 -3.98 -3.33
CA TYR A 292 3.53 -2.88 -3.46
C TYR A 292 4.24 -2.86 -4.82
N CYS A 293 4.26 -4.00 -5.52
CA CYS A 293 5.07 -4.22 -6.71
C CYS A 293 4.32 -4.09 -8.04
N ILE A 294 2.98 -4.22 -8.06
CA ILE A 294 2.22 -4.38 -9.32
C ILE A 294 1.48 -3.14 -9.85
N ILE A 295 1.52 -2.02 -9.12
CA ILE A 295 0.66 -0.85 -9.33
C ILE A 295 0.83 -0.19 -10.73
N CYS A 296 2.06 0.03 -11.20
CA CYS A 296 2.36 0.56 -12.54
C CYS A 296 1.84 -0.35 -13.65
N TYR A 297 2.01 -1.67 -13.51
CA TYR A 297 1.52 -2.62 -14.51
C TYR A 297 0.00 -2.53 -14.60
N ALA A 298 -0.69 -2.43 -13.47
CA ALA A 298 -2.13 -2.20 -13.45
C ALA A 298 -2.51 -0.88 -14.15
N TYR A 299 -1.74 0.20 -13.93
CA TYR A 299 -1.96 1.47 -14.63
C TYR A 299 -1.73 1.39 -16.15
N LEU A 300 -0.77 0.59 -16.60
CA LEU A 300 -0.54 0.34 -18.03
C LEU A 300 -1.74 -0.35 -18.68
N PHE A 301 -2.37 -1.32 -18.01
CA PHE A 301 -3.56 -1.99 -18.56
C PHE A 301 -4.80 -1.10 -18.55
N ILE A 302 -4.94 -0.26 -17.53
CA ILE A 302 -6.22 0.39 -17.25
C ILE A 302 -6.23 1.85 -17.73
N SER A 303 -5.14 2.60 -17.54
CA SER A 303 -5.14 4.03 -17.83
C SER A 303 -4.60 4.39 -19.20
N LYS A 304 -5.45 5.00 -20.03
CA LYS A 304 -5.05 5.57 -21.32
C LYS A 304 -4.07 6.73 -21.16
N THR A 305 -4.23 7.55 -20.12
CA THR A 305 -3.35 8.70 -19.84
C THR A 305 -1.96 8.20 -19.48
N PHE A 306 -1.87 7.22 -18.59
CA PHE A 306 -0.59 6.64 -18.18
C PHE A 306 0.13 6.00 -19.36
N ARG A 307 -0.56 5.18 -20.16
CA ARG A 307 0.01 4.61 -21.40
C ARG A 307 0.54 5.66 -22.35
N LYS A 308 -0.16 6.79 -22.51
CA LYS A 308 0.28 7.86 -23.41
C LYS A 308 1.57 8.52 -22.93
N GLU A 309 1.67 8.80 -21.63
CA GLU A 309 2.89 9.40 -21.06
C GLU A 309 4.06 8.41 -21.04
N VAL A 310 3.81 7.11 -20.81
CA VAL A 310 4.84 6.06 -20.96
C VAL A 310 5.32 5.96 -22.41
N LYS A 311 4.40 5.91 -23.39
CA LYS A 311 4.79 5.91 -24.79
C LYS A 311 5.62 7.15 -25.15
N ARG A 312 5.28 8.32 -24.60
CA ARG A 312 6.05 9.54 -24.80
C ARG A 312 7.47 9.46 -24.23
N LEU A 313 7.68 8.71 -23.14
CA LEU A 313 9.02 8.50 -22.57
C LEU A 313 9.90 7.61 -23.46
N PHE A 314 9.33 6.56 -24.06
CA PHE A 314 10.11 5.58 -24.82
C PHE A 314 10.15 5.82 -26.34
N PHE A 315 9.14 6.50 -26.90
CA PHE A 315 8.96 6.66 -28.35
C PHE A 315 8.95 8.11 -28.83
N CYS A 316 9.30 9.10 -27.98
CA CYS A 316 9.56 10.47 -28.43
C CYS A 316 10.99 10.89 -28.13
N GLN A 317 11.88 10.68 -29.11
CA GLN A 317 12.63 11.80 -29.67
C GLN A 317 11.73 12.52 -30.68
#